data_AF-F8PR50-F1
#
_entry.id   AF-F8PR50-F1
#
_cell.length_a   1.000
_cell.length_b   1.000
_cell.length_c   1.000
_cell.angle_alpha   90.00
_cell.angle_beta   90.00
_cell.angle_gamma   90.00
#
_symmetry.space_group_name_H-M   'P 1'
#
loop_
_entity.id
_entity.type
_entity.pdbx_description
1 polymer ?
#
loop_
_entity_poly.entity_id
_entity_poly.type
_entity_poly.pdbx_seq_one_letter_code
_entity_poly.pdbx_strand_id
1 'polypeptide(L)'
;MSSTSSSSTSILRGGALLRTLRRISDGKIISGPSLLVDEILRLSNAASIQELVTQKWNGDIRGFPPPGSPADSCHTSLYLQTKDKGVSSSTKPHIYRSPRIGLDLSNPETTDSRSPLHPRVMFLAKPYRYFTNPHLLTANGRGQTYVGVYRECLQSRSLTDDDEDMLTKELCRILGIKEQVVKRYLTDYKLGYDKGSLRSFIGPAGKGASASLSTYLKMMGTLQRVYDEAMLPQFTTTKGEEEGRR
;
A
#
# COMPACT_ATOMS: atom_id res chain seq x y z
N MET A 1 34.43 -34.13 -23.73
CA MET A 1 34.33 -32.77 -23.17
C MET A 1 32.86 -32.49 -22.89
N SER A 2 32.40 -32.67 -21.65
CA SER A 2 31.02 -32.35 -21.25
C SER A 2 31.05 -31.02 -20.49
N SER A 3 30.40 -30.01 -21.06
CA SER A 3 30.18 -28.70 -20.46
C SER A 3 29.01 -28.78 -19.48
N THR A 4 29.33 -28.83 -18.19
CA THR A 4 28.36 -28.67 -17.11
C THR A 4 27.91 -27.20 -17.08
N SER A 5 26.71 -26.93 -17.59
CA SER A 5 26.04 -25.64 -17.42
C SER A 5 25.63 -25.47 -15.96
N SER A 6 26.42 -24.72 -15.20
CA SER A 6 26.05 -24.25 -13.87
C SER A 6 24.88 -23.28 -13.98
N SER A 7 23.67 -23.80 -13.84
CA SER A 7 22.48 -22.98 -13.64
C SER A 7 22.65 -22.17 -12.34
N SER A 8 23.05 -20.90 -12.49
CA SER A 8 23.10 -19.96 -11.38
C SER A 8 21.66 -19.65 -10.98
N THR A 9 21.14 -20.39 -10.00
CA THR A 9 19.91 -20.04 -9.31
C THR A 9 20.13 -18.68 -8.66
N SER A 10 19.62 -17.62 -9.30
CA SER A 10 19.65 -16.27 -8.74
C SER A 10 18.90 -16.32 -7.41
N ILE A 11 19.66 -16.29 -6.30
CA ILE A 11 19.08 -16.28 -4.95
C ILE A 11 18.26 -15.01 -4.84
N LEU A 12 16.93 -15.16 -4.83
CA LEU A 12 16.00 -14.05 -4.66
C LEU A 12 16.19 -13.49 -3.23
N ARG A 13 16.91 -12.38 -3.12
CA ARG A 13 17.08 -11.66 -1.86
C ARG A 13 15.94 -10.65 -1.72
N GLY A 14 14.94 -11.01 -0.92
CA GLY A 14 13.92 -10.07 -0.46
C GLY A 14 14.40 -9.26 0.75
N GLY A 15 13.66 -8.21 1.08
CA GLY A 15 13.85 -7.44 2.32
C GLY A 15 12.50 -6.98 2.86
N ALA A 16 12.40 -6.91 4.19
CA ALA A 16 11.23 -6.36 4.86
C ALA A 16 11.59 -5.00 5.46
N LEU A 17 10.80 -3.97 5.15
CA LEU A 17 10.94 -2.66 5.78
C LEU A 17 9.87 -2.50 6.85
N LEU A 18 10.30 -2.52 8.10
CA LEU A 18 9.43 -2.25 9.24
C LEU A 18 9.13 -0.74 9.31
N ARG A 19 7.84 -0.39 9.36
CA ARG A 19 7.37 1.01 9.38
C ARG A 19 6.64 1.39 10.66
N THR A 20 6.04 0.39 11.30
CA THR A 20 5.24 0.54 12.50
C THR A 20 5.42 -0.70 13.36
N LEU A 21 5.55 -0.52 14.67
CA LEU A 21 5.49 -1.61 15.64
C LEU A 21 4.43 -1.30 16.70
N ARG A 22 3.85 -2.37 17.28
CA ARG A 22 2.98 -2.27 18.44
C ARG A 22 3.70 -2.92 19.61
N ARG A 23 3.92 -2.16 20.68
CA ARG A 23 4.44 -2.71 21.92
C ARG A 23 3.34 -3.52 22.62
N ILE A 24 3.65 -4.75 23.01
CA ILE A 24 2.65 -5.68 23.58
C ILE A 24 2.24 -5.25 24.98
N SER A 25 3.18 -4.78 25.80
CA SER A 25 2.94 -4.47 27.22
C SER A 25 1.89 -3.38 27.45
N ASP A 26 1.81 -2.37 26.59
CA ASP A 26 0.91 -1.23 26.75
C ASP A 26 0.08 -0.92 25.48
N GLY A 27 0.23 -1.71 24.42
CA GLY A 27 -0.46 -1.51 23.16
C GLY A 27 0.00 -0.29 22.36
N LYS A 28 1.05 0.43 22.77
CA LYS A 28 1.49 1.66 22.11
C LYS A 28 1.95 1.38 20.68
N ILE A 29 1.45 2.20 19.74
CA ILE A 29 1.84 2.17 18.33
C ILE A 29 2.97 3.17 18.10
N ILE A 30 4.10 2.69 17.59
CA ILE A 30 5.27 3.51 17.24
C ILE A 30 5.41 3.46 15.72
N SER A 31 5.40 4.63 15.07
CA SER A 31 5.33 4.75 13.61
C SER A 31 6.44 5.65 13.07
N GLY A 32 7.26 5.12 12.17
CA GLY A 32 8.37 5.85 11.55
C GLY A 32 9.69 5.08 11.67
N PRO A 33 10.48 4.92 10.59
CA PRO A 33 11.70 4.11 10.62
C PRO A 33 12.67 4.49 11.76
N SER A 34 12.93 5.78 11.95
CA SER A 34 13.83 6.26 13.02
C SER A 34 13.27 5.94 14.40
N LEU A 35 11.98 6.20 14.64
CA LEU A 35 11.34 5.91 15.93
C LEU A 35 11.31 4.40 16.25
N LEU A 36 11.25 3.56 15.22
CA LEU A 36 11.38 2.11 15.39
C LEU A 36 12.79 1.73 15.83
N VAL A 37 13.81 2.33 15.21
CA VAL A 37 15.22 2.12 15.61
C VAL A 37 15.42 2.58 17.05
N ASP A 38 14.92 3.76 17.42
CA ASP A 38 15.02 4.29 18.78
C ASP A 38 14.38 3.34 19.81
N GLU A 39 13.20 2.79 19.50
CA GLU A 39 12.55 1.83 20.39
C GLU A 39 13.33 0.52 20.50
N ILE A 40 13.93 0.01 19.41
CA ILE A 40 14.76 -1.20 19.43
C ILE A 40 16.02 -0.98 20.27
N LEU A 41 16.69 0.16 20.12
CA LEU A 41 17.86 0.54 20.92
C LEU A 41 17.49 0.64 22.40
N ARG A 42 16.37 1.30 22.71
CA ARG A 42 15.84 1.42 24.07
C ARG A 42 15.53 0.07 24.70
N LEU A 43 14.89 -0.84 23.95
CA LEU A 43 14.54 -2.19 24.43
C LEU A 43 15.78 -3.07 24.65
N SER A 44 16.83 -2.88 23.86
CA SER A 44 18.06 -3.67 23.92
C SER A 44 19.12 -3.06 24.85
N ASN A 45 18.81 -1.90 25.45
CA ASN A 45 19.75 -1.10 26.25
C ASN A 45 21.09 -0.90 25.52
N ALA A 46 21.03 -0.45 24.27
CA ALA A 46 22.18 -0.14 23.43
C ALA A 46 22.16 1.36 23.07
N ALA A 47 23.32 2.02 23.11
CA ALA A 47 23.46 3.44 22.78
C ALA A 47 23.55 3.70 21.26
N SER A 48 23.87 2.68 20.46
CA SER A 48 23.99 2.81 19.00
C SER A 48 23.65 1.51 18.27
N ILE A 49 23.39 1.61 16.96
CA ILE A 49 23.18 0.45 16.09
C ILE A 49 24.42 -0.45 16.08
N GLN A 50 25.62 0.14 16.09
CA GLN A 50 26.87 -0.62 16.11
C GLN A 50 26.97 -1.46 17.39
N GLU A 51 26.73 -0.86 18.56
CA GLU A 51 26.71 -1.57 19.84
C GLU A 51 25.65 -2.67 19.85
N LEU A 52 24.44 -2.38 19.36
CA LEU A 52 23.36 -3.35 19.25
C LEU A 52 23.80 -4.59 18.47
N VAL A 53 24.29 -4.39 17.24
CA VAL A 53 24.64 -5.51 16.35
C VAL A 53 25.85 -6.27 16.86
N THR A 54 26.90 -5.56 17.28
CA THR A 54 28.18 -6.21 17.64
C THR A 54 28.17 -6.81 19.04
N GLN A 55 27.60 -6.12 20.03
CA GLN A 55 27.69 -6.51 21.44
C GLN A 55 26.42 -7.21 21.93
N LYS A 56 25.23 -6.72 21.55
CA LYS A 56 23.97 -7.33 22.01
C LYS A 56 23.57 -8.53 21.18
N TRP A 57 23.66 -8.41 19.85
CA TRP A 57 23.28 -9.47 18.90
C TRP A 57 24.43 -10.39 18.49
N ASN A 58 25.68 -10.07 18.89
CA ASN A 58 26.87 -10.85 18.57
C ASN A 58 27.03 -11.12 17.05
N GLY A 59 26.68 -10.13 16.22
CA GLY A 59 26.72 -10.21 14.76
C GLY A 59 25.56 -10.98 14.11
N ASP A 60 24.62 -11.53 14.89
CA ASP A 60 23.46 -12.23 14.33
C ASP A 60 22.39 -11.24 13.82
N ILE A 61 22.35 -11.06 12.51
CA ILE A 61 21.36 -10.23 11.80
C ILE A 61 20.33 -11.05 11.04
N ARG A 62 20.19 -12.35 11.35
CA ARG A 62 19.25 -13.22 10.65
C ARG A 62 17.83 -12.87 11.05
N GLY A 63 16.98 -12.58 10.05
CA GLY A 63 15.57 -12.30 10.27
C GLY A 63 14.73 -13.53 10.64
N PHE A 64 15.28 -14.74 10.59
CA PHE A 64 14.62 -15.99 10.95
C PHE A 64 15.54 -16.84 11.81
N PRO A 65 15.01 -17.54 12.82
CA PRO A 65 15.82 -18.41 13.65
C PRO A 65 16.39 -19.57 12.81
N PRO A 66 17.61 -20.06 13.11
CA PRO A 66 18.17 -21.23 12.46
C PRO A 66 17.30 -22.48 12.74
N PRO A 67 17.18 -23.40 11.78
CA PRO A 67 16.49 -24.67 12.02
C PRO A 67 17.18 -25.43 13.15
N GLY A 68 16.42 -25.82 14.18
CA GLY A 68 16.93 -26.60 15.32
C GLY A 68 17.59 -25.78 16.44
N SER A 69 17.52 -24.44 16.41
CA SER A 69 17.98 -23.64 17.56
C SER A 69 17.08 -23.84 18.78
N PRO A 70 17.64 -24.25 19.94
CA PRO A 70 16.87 -24.34 21.18
C PRO A 70 16.37 -22.95 21.59
N ALA A 71 15.10 -22.88 22.01
CA ALA A 71 14.43 -21.65 22.43
C ALA A 71 15.15 -20.94 23.61
N ASP A 72 16.01 -21.66 24.32
CA ASP A 72 16.67 -21.23 25.56
C ASP A 72 18.08 -20.66 25.37
N SER A 73 18.52 -20.41 24.14
CA SER A 73 19.78 -19.66 23.94
C SER A 73 19.55 -18.19 24.34
N CYS A 74 20.15 -17.79 25.46
CA CYS A 74 20.02 -16.48 26.11
C CYS A 74 20.74 -15.36 25.33
N HIS A 75 20.49 -15.25 24.04
CA HIS A 75 21.07 -14.22 23.18
C HIS A 75 19.98 -13.27 22.70
N THR A 76 20.22 -11.98 22.87
CA THR A 76 19.31 -10.93 22.38
C THR A 76 19.36 -10.93 20.86
N SER A 77 18.22 -11.11 20.19
CA SER A 77 18.13 -11.10 18.73
C SER A 77 16.78 -10.55 18.26
N LEU A 78 16.71 -10.12 16.99
CA LEU A 78 15.47 -9.71 16.32
C LEU A 78 15.15 -10.71 15.20
N TYR A 79 14.06 -11.44 15.35
CA TYR A 79 13.63 -12.42 14.37
C TYR A 79 12.12 -12.39 14.14
N LEU A 80 11.71 -12.90 13.00
CA LEU A 80 10.32 -13.15 12.66
C LEU A 80 9.95 -14.54 13.18
N GLN A 81 8.97 -14.58 14.06
CA GLN A 81 8.35 -15.83 14.50
C GLN A 81 7.04 -16.02 13.75
N THR A 82 6.81 -17.23 13.24
CA THR A 82 5.48 -17.62 12.79
C THR A 82 4.57 -17.61 14.00
N LYS A 83 3.49 -16.82 13.95
CA LYS A 83 2.46 -16.89 14.98
C LYS A 83 1.83 -18.28 14.91
N ASP A 84 2.05 -19.10 15.94
CA ASP A 84 1.41 -20.41 16.04
C ASP A 84 -0.10 -20.22 15.88
N LYS A 85 -0.70 -21.05 15.03
CA LYS A 85 -2.14 -21.15 14.92
C LYS A 85 -2.63 -21.77 16.22
N GLY A 86 -2.79 -20.96 17.25
CA GLY A 86 -3.51 -21.37 18.45
C GLY A 86 -4.83 -22.01 18.01
N VAL A 87 -5.20 -23.10 18.67
CA VAL A 87 -6.39 -23.93 18.42
C VAL A 87 -7.70 -23.11 18.37
N SER A 88 -7.67 -21.83 18.76
CA SER A 88 -8.80 -20.93 18.93
C SER A 88 -9.00 -19.84 17.86
N SER A 89 -8.23 -19.75 16.76
CA SER A 89 -8.62 -18.88 15.63
C SER A 89 -8.50 -19.56 14.26
N SER A 90 -9.60 -20.17 13.80
CA SER A 90 -9.69 -20.86 12.52
C SER A 90 -9.60 -19.93 11.29
N THR A 91 -9.74 -18.61 11.46
CA THR A 91 -9.73 -17.66 10.35
C THR A 91 -8.38 -16.95 10.23
N LYS A 92 -7.71 -17.14 9.09
CA LYS A 92 -6.56 -16.32 8.71
C LYS A 92 -6.96 -14.84 8.77
N PRO A 93 -6.11 -13.94 9.31
CA PRO A 93 -6.42 -12.53 9.34
C PRO A 93 -6.58 -12.01 7.90
N HIS A 94 -7.64 -11.25 7.66
CA HIS A 94 -7.84 -10.61 6.36
C HIS A 94 -6.76 -9.54 6.12
N ILE A 95 -6.15 -9.56 4.93
CA ILE A 95 -5.04 -8.66 4.57
C ILE A 95 -5.54 -7.64 3.56
N TYR A 96 -5.74 -6.41 4.04
CA TYR A 96 -6.04 -5.26 3.20
C TYR A 96 -4.79 -4.77 2.47
N ARG A 97 -5.00 -4.16 1.31
CA ARG A 97 -3.93 -3.65 0.45
C ARG A 97 -4.20 -2.20 0.11
N SER A 98 -3.17 -1.36 0.11
CA SER A 98 -3.31 0.03 -0.34
C SER A 98 -2.16 0.51 -1.21
N PRO A 99 -2.35 1.59 -1.98
CA PRO A 99 -1.26 2.31 -2.64
C PRO A 99 -0.14 2.74 -1.70
N ARG A 100 1.01 3.07 -2.29
CA ARG A 100 2.18 3.59 -1.58
C ARG A 100 1.94 5.02 -1.09
N ILE A 101 2.46 5.34 0.09
CA ILE A 101 2.46 6.71 0.66
C ILE A 101 3.62 7.49 0.05
N GLY A 102 3.39 8.78 -0.24
CA GLY A 102 4.44 9.69 -0.70
C GLY A 102 4.84 9.50 -2.17
N LEU A 103 4.03 8.79 -2.95
CA LEU A 103 4.11 8.88 -4.40
C LEU A 103 3.09 9.91 -4.90
N ASP A 104 3.52 10.75 -5.81
CA ASP A 104 2.71 11.63 -6.64
C ASP A 104 3.18 11.56 -8.10
N LEU A 105 2.45 12.26 -8.97
CA LEU A 105 2.76 12.36 -10.39
C LEU A 105 3.52 13.65 -10.72
N SER A 106 4.13 14.32 -9.72
CA SER A 106 4.80 15.60 -9.95
C SER A 106 6.24 15.49 -10.45
N ASN A 107 6.72 14.27 -10.69
CA ASN A 107 8.05 14.05 -11.24
C ASN A 107 8.11 14.61 -12.69
N PRO A 108 9.12 15.43 -13.05
CA PRO A 108 9.27 16.01 -14.38
C PRO A 108 9.22 15.00 -15.54
N GLU A 109 9.69 13.77 -15.34
CA GLU A 109 9.64 12.69 -16.35
C GLU A 109 8.21 12.21 -16.64
N THR A 110 7.24 12.56 -15.76
CA THR A 110 5.82 12.24 -15.97
C THR A 110 5.13 13.25 -16.89
N THR A 111 5.77 14.39 -17.17
CA THR A 111 5.17 15.56 -17.84
C THR A 111 4.86 15.32 -19.31
N ASP A 112 5.70 14.57 -20.02
CA ASP A 112 5.50 14.26 -21.44
C ASP A 112 4.49 13.14 -21.66
N SER A 113 4.19 12.38 -20.61
CA SER A 113 3.28 11.26 -20.66
C SER A 113 1.88 11.65 -20.17
N ARG A 114 1.13 12.35 -21.03
CA ARG A 114 -0.34 12.39 -20.93
C ARG A 114 -0.99 11.00 -21.10
N SER A 115 -0.16 10.00 -21.36
CA SER A 115 -0.55 8.62 -21.59
C SER A 115 -0.99 7.94 -20.28
N PRO A 116 -2.18 7.32 -20.26
CA PRO A 116 -2.61 6.40 -19.21
C PRO A 116 -1.60 5.28 -18.92
N LEU A 117 -0.78 4.95 -19.92
CA LEU A 117 0.17 3.84 -19.92
C LEU A 117 1.55 4.23 -19.37
N HIS A 118 1.75 5.48 -18.94
CA HIS A 118 3.03 5.84 -18.34
C HIS A 118 3.29 5.00 -17.09
N PRO A 119 4.50 4.42 -16.91
CA PRO A 119 4.78 3.56 -15.77
C PRO A 119 4.42 4.21 -14.44
N ARG A 120 4.75 5.48 -14.23
CA ARG A 120 4.46 6.16 -12.96
C ARG A 120 2.95 6.37 -12.71
N VAL A 121 2.18 6.59 -13.78
CA VAL A 121 0.71 6.60 -13.71
C VAL A 121 0.26 5.20 -13.30
N MET A 122 0.63 4.17 -14.08
CA MET A 122 0.40 2.74 -13.83
C MET A 122 0.71 2.26 -12.41
N PHE A 123 1.81 2.73 -11.81
CA PHE A 123 2.29 2.29 -10.50
C PHE A 123 1.64 3.02 -9.33
N LEU A 124 1.14 4.25 -9.51
CA LEU A 124 0.63 5.06 -8.40
C LEU A 124 -0.50 4.36 -7.64
N ALA A 125 -1.40 3.72 -8.37
CA ALA A 125 -2.58 3.06 -7.84
C ALA A 125 -2.34 1.61 -7.41
N LYS A 126 -1.15 1.04 -7.63
CA LYS A 126 -0.87 -0.38 -7.36
C LYS A 126 -0.80 -0.66 -5.87
N PRO A 127 -1.25 -1.85 -5.42
CA PRO A 127 -1.12 -2.26 -4.03
C PRO A 127 0.36 -2.42 -3.66
N TYR A 128 0.79 -1.70 -2.63
CA TYR A 128 2.17 -1.73 -2.13
C TYR A 128 2.23 -1.94 -0.61
N ARG A 129 1.26 -1.40 0.13
CA ARG A 129 1.13 -1.59 1.58
C ARG A 129 0.16 -2.71 1.89
N TYR A 130 0.51 -3.53 2.88
CA TYR A 130 -0.30 -4.64 3.35
C TYR A 130 -0.54 -4.49 4.86
N PHE A 131 -1.77 -4.64 5.32
CA PHE A 131 -2.13 -4.44 6.72
C PHE A 131 -3.41 -5.20 7.10
N THR A 132 -3.56 -5.53 8.38
CA THR A 132 -4.70 -6.32 8.89
C THR A 132 -5.68 -5.51 9.74
N ASN A 133 -5.28 -4.33 10.23
CA ASN A 133 -6.08 -3.49 11.13
C ASN A 133 -6.18 -2.04 10.59
N PRO A 134 -7.05 -1.76 9.61
CA PRO A 134 -7.12 -0.44 8.97
C PRO A 134 -7.48 0.69 9.93
N HIS A 135 -8.34 0.43 10.92
CA HIS A 135 -8.76 1.39 11.94
C HIS A 135 -7.61 1.93 12.82
N LEU A 136 -6.47 1.25 12.88
CA LEU A 136 -5.29 1.72 13.61
C LEU A 136 -4.41 2.67 12.77
N LEU A 137 -4.66 2.80 11.48
CA LEU A 137 -3.86 3.59 10.54
C LEU A 137 -4.41 5.02 10.41
N THR A 138 -4.48 5.72 11.53
CA THR A 138 -5.13 7.05 11.64
C THR A 138 -4.26 8.22 11.18
N ALA A 139 -2.95 8.02 11.09
CA ALA A 139 -1.95 9.04 10.76
C ALA A 139 -1.62 9.07 9.25
N ASN A 140 -0.33 9.07 8.90
CA ASN A 140 0.16 9.15 7.53
C ASN A 140 -0.46 8.08 6.63
N GLY A 141 -0.88 8.50 5.44
CA GLY A 141 -1.40 7.58 4.43
C GLY A 141 -2.88 7.24 4.55
N ARG A 142 -3.66 8.03 5.31
CA ARG A 142 -5.10 7.82 5.50
C ARG A 142 -5.88 7.73 4.18
N GLY A 143 -5.52 8.54 3.17
CA GLY A 143 -6.16 8.50 1.85
C GLY A 143 -5.87 7.22 1.10
N GLN A 144 -4.61 6.78 1.12
CA GLN A 144 -4.18 5.51 0.54
C GLN A 144 -4.94 4.36 1.20
N THR A 145 -4.99 4.34 2.54
CA THR A 145 -5.72 3.33 3.31
C THR A 145 -7.21 3.33 2.97
N TYR A 146 -7.85 4.51 2.86
CA TYR A 146 -9.25 4.62 2.41
C TYR A 146 -9.44 4.00 1.03
N VAL A 147 -8.64 4.39 0.03
CA VAL A 147 -8.74 3.87 -1.35
C VAL A 147 -8.54 2.36 -1.40
N GLY A 148 -7.60 1.84 -0.61
CA GLY A 148 -7.36 0.40 -0.50
C GLY A 148 -8.58 -0.37 0.02
N VAL A 149 -9.16 0.10 1.13
CA VAL A 149 -10.35 -0.54 1.72
C VAL A 149 -11.58 -0.38 0.84
N TYR A 150 -11.77 0.80 0.23
CA TYR A 150 -12.84 1.06 -0.73
C TYR A 150 -12.84 0.05 -1.88
N ARG A 151 -11.69 -0.12 -2.53
CA ARG A 151 -11.53 -1.09 -3.63
C ARG A 151 -11.77 -2.54 -3.18
N GLU A 152 -11.28 -2.91 -2.00
CA GLU A 152 -11.53 -4.24 -1.44
C GLU A 152 -13.03 -4.47 -1.19
N CYS A 153 -13.77 -3.47 -0.70
CA CYS A 153 -15.22 -3.57 -0.48
C CYS A 153 -15.98 -3.80 -1.80
N LEU A 154 -15.60 -3.10 -2.86
CA LEU A 154 -16.18 -3.29 -4.19
C LEU A 154 -15.86 -4.68 -4.78
N GLN A 155 -14.65 -5.20 -4.55
CA GLN A 155 -14.20 -6.48 -5.12
C GLN A 155 -14.70 -7.71 -4.35
N SER A 156 -14.76 -7.63 -3.01
CA SER A 156 -14.97 -8.80 -2.15
C SER A 156 -16.43 -9.09 -1.83
N ARG A 157 -17.34 -8.12 -2.00
CA ARG A 157 -18.72 -8.23 -1.51
C ARG A 157 -19.81 -8.03 -2.57
N SER A 158 -19.46 -7.92 -3.84
CA SER A 158 -20.41 -7.57 -4.91
C SER A 158 -21.22 -6.31 -4.60
N LEU A 159 -20.70 -5.42 -3.73
CA LEU A 159 -21.31 -4.13 -3.47
C LEU A 159 -21.06 -3.28 -4.70
N THR A 160 -22.14 -2.85 -5.34
CA THR A 160 -22.04 -1.83 -6.38
C THR A 160 -22.01 -0.46 -5.72
N ASP A 161 -21.62 0.55 -6.48
CA ASP A 161 -21.68 1.95 -6.03
C ASP A 161 -23.14 2.39 -5.74
N ASP A 162 -24.14 1.61 -6.18
CA ASP A 162 -25.57 1.84 -5.97
C ASP A 162 -26.00 1.53 -4.52
N ASP A 163 -25.27 0.65 -3.82
CA ASP A 163 -25.48 0.34 -2.40
C ASP A 163 -24.68 1.27 -1.48
N GLU A 164 -24.69 2.58 -1.77
CA GLU A 164 -23.84 3.60 -1.11
C GLU A 164 -23.97 3.59 0.41
N ASP A 165 -25.17 3.35 0.94
CA ASP A 165 -25.40 3.26 2.40
C ASP A 165 -24.73 2.03 3.02
N MET A 166 -24.78 0.87 2.36
CA MET A 166 -24.13 -0.33 2.84
C MET A 166 -22.61 -0.21 2.75
N LEU A 167 -22.11 0.33 1.64
CA LEU A 167 -20.70 0.61 1.43
C LEU A 167 -20.17 1.58 2.50
N THR A 168 -20.91 2.66 2.78
CA THR A 168 -20.56 3.64 3.80
C THR A 168 -20.48 3.01 5.19
N LYS A 169 -21.46 2.18 5.56
CA LYS A 169 -21.46 1.46 6.86
C LYS A 169 -20.25 0.53 6.99
N GLU A 170 -19.94 -0.22 5.93
CA GLU A 170 -18.81 -1.13 5.93
C GLU A 170 -17.46 -0.40 6.02
N LEU A 171 -17.32 0.71 5.28
CA LEU A 171 -16.15 1.59 5.38
C LEU A 171 -15.98 2.16 6.79
N CYS A 172 -17.06 2.63 7.43
CA CYS A 172 -17.03 3.08 8.82
C CYS A 172 -16.53 1.98 9.75
N ARG A 173 -17.07 0.76 9.60
CA ARG A 173 -16.72 -0.40 10.41
C ARG A 173 -15.25 -0.79 10.27
N ILE A 174 -14.72 -0.84 9.05
CA ILE A 174 -13.35 -1.28 8.79
C ILE A 174 -12.31 -0.21 9.16
N LEU A 175 -12.60 1.05 8.81
CA LEU A 175 -11.67 2.16 9.00
C LEU A 175 -11.78 2.82 10.38
N GLY A 176 -12.85 2.53 11.14
CA GLY A 176 -13.07 3.13 12.47
C GLY A 176 -13.23 4.65 12.42
N ILE A 177 -13.86 5.18 11.37
CA ILE A 177 -14.07 6.63 11.18
C ILE A 177 -15.57 6.95 11.08
N LYS A 178 -15.93 8.19 11.41
CA LYS A 178 -17.32 8.67 11.40
C LYS A 178 -17.90 8.67 9.99
N GLU A 179 -19.20 8.41 9.90
CA GLU A 179 -19.96 8.37 8.64
C GLU A 179 -19.81 9.63 7.78
N GLN A 180 -19.94 10.81 8.39
CA GLN A 180 -19.76 12.10 7.71
C GLN A 180 -18.38 12.21 7.03
N VAL A 181 -17.34 11.61 7.63
CA VAL A 181 -15.99 11.60 7.07
C VAL A 181 -15.89 10.66 5.88
N VAL A 182 -16.52 9.47 5.97
CA VAL A 182 -16.60 8.51 4.84
C VAL A 182 -17.33 9.14 3.66
N LYS A 183 -18.52 9.72 3.90
CA LYS A 183 -19.32 10.38 2.86
C LYS A 183 -18.52 11.46 2.14
N ARG A 184 -17.82 12.34 2.88
CA ARG A 184 -16.93 13.34 2.29
C ARG A 184 -15.83 12.72 1.42
N TYR A 185 -15.19 11.64 1.89
CA TYR A 185 -14.13 10.98 1.11
C TYR A 185 -14.67 10.33 -0.16
N LEU A 186 -15.87 9.74 -0.09
CA LEU A 186 -16.55 9.20 -1.25
C LEU A 186 -16.91 10.30 -2.25
N THR A 187 -17.44 11.43 -1.79
CA THR A 187 -17.73 12.60 -2.64
C THR A 187 -16.47 13.10 -3.35
N ASP A 188 -15.35 13.25 -2.64
CA ASP A 188 -14.09 13.68 -3.25
C ASP A 188 -13.58 12.67 -4.29
N TYR A 189 -13.70 11.37 -4.01
CA TYR A 189 -13.32 10.32 -4.94
C TYR A 189 -14.20 10.34 -6.21
N LYS A 190 -15.53 10.35 -6.05
CA LYS A 190 -16.51 10.41 -7.14
C LYS A 190 -16.34 11.67 -7.99
N LEU A 191 -16.13 12.83 -7.36
CA LEU A 191 -15.85 14.08 -8.09
C LEU A 191 -14.60 13.96 -8.98
N GLY A 192 -13.56 13.30 -8.47
CA GLY A 192 -12.36 13.00 -9.24
C GLY A 192 -12.62 12.04 -10.40
N TYR A 193 -13.40 10.99 -10.16
CA TYR A 193 -13.81 10.05 -11.19
C TYR A 193 -14.61 10.75 -12.30
N ASP A 194 -15.70 11.45 -11.95
CA ASP A 194 -16.62 12.04 -12.92
C ASP A 194 -16.04 13.25 -13.68
N LYS A 195 -15.32 14.13 -12.97
CA LYS A 195 -14.94 15.46 -13.48
C LYS A 195 -13.44 15.75 -13.45
N GLY A 196 -12.66 14.86 -12.84
CA GLY A 196 -11.23 15.08 -12.65
C GLY A 196 -10.47 15.01 -13.98
N SER A 197 -9.40 15.80 -14.09
CA SER A 197 -8.50 15.78 -15.24
C SER A 197 -7.12 15.32 -14.80
N LEU A 198 -6.55 14.32 -15.48
CA LEU A 198 -5.22 13.82 -15.17
C LEU A 198 -4.16 14.94 -15.27
N ARG A 199 -4.38 15.92 -16.15
CA ARG A 199 -3.51 17.10 -16.31
C ARG A 199 -3.36 17.91 -15.02
N SER A 200 -4.39 17.93 -14.17
CA SER A 200 -4.37 18.65 -12.90
C SER A 200 -3.44 18.01 -11.86
N PHE A 201 -2.94 16.80 -12.13
CA PHE A 201 -2.13 16.04 -11.18
C PHE A 201 -0.73 15.68 -11.69
N ILE A 202 -0.38 15.98 -12.95
CA ILE A 202 0.93 15.63 -13.53
C ILE A 202 1.91 16.81 -13.44
N GLY A 203 3.18 16.49 -13.23
CA GLY A 203 4.28 17.46 -13.23
C GLY A 203 4.11 18.51 -12.13
N PRO A 204 4.59 19.74 -12.31
CA PRO A 204 4.52 20.79 -11.29
C PRO A 204 3.11 21.02 -10.72
N ALA A 205 2.06 20.86 -11.54
CA ALA A 205 0.66 21.01 -11.12
C ALA A 205 0.22 19.95 -10.09
N GLY A 206 0.83 18.76 -10.12
CA GLY A 206 0.56 17.67 -9.20
C GLY A 206 1.26 17.75 -7.86
N LYS A 207 2.14 18.74 -7.65
CA LYS A 207 2.97 18.81 -6.46
C LYS A 207 2.10 18.96 -5.21
N GLY A 208 2.27 18.06 -4.25
CA GLY A 208 1.49 18.07 -3.01
C GLY A 208 0.10 17.43 -3.13
N ALA A 209 -0.31 16.91 -4.29
CA ALA A 209 -1.57 16.19 -4.44
C ALA A 209 -1.66 14.98 -3.50
N SER A 210 -0.52 14.36 -3.18
CA SER A 210 -0.43 13.23 -2.23
C SER A 210 -0.46 13.64 -0.75
N ALA A 211 -0.28 14.93 -0.44
CA ALA A 211 -0.26 15.46 0.93
C ALA A 211 -1.65 15.88 1.42
N SER A 212 -2.50 16.39 0.52
CA SER A 212 -3.90 16.71 0.82
C SER A 212 -4.79 15.50 0.60
N LEU A 213 -5.59 15.15 1.61
CA LEU A 213 -6.48 14.00 1.54
C LEU A 213 -7.55 14.15 0.46
N SER A 214 -8.18 15.32 0.37
CA SER A 214 -9.22 15.61 -0.65
C SER A 214 -8.64 15.57 -2.05
N THR A 215 -7.48 16.22 -2.26
CA THR A 215 -6.79 16.25 -3.55
C THR A 215 -6.33 14.85 -3.97
N TYR A 216 -5.80 14.08 -3.03
CA TYR A 216 -5.40 12.70 -3.27
C TYR A 216 -6.59 11.84 -3.71
N LEU A 217 -7.73 11.92 -3.03
CA LEU A 217 -8.92 11.14 -3.38
C LEU A 217 -9.45 11.50 -4.77
N LYS A 218 -9.49 12.80 -5.12
CA LYS A 218 -9.85 13.26 -6.47
C LYS A 218 -8.90 12.72 -7.54
N MET A 219 -7.58 12.76 -7.28
CA MET A 219 -6.58 12.19 -8.17
C MET A 219 -6.79 10.68 -8.35
N MET A 220 -7.06 9.95 -7.28
CA MET A 220 -7.28 8.50 -7.34
C MET A 220 -8.55 8.11 -8.09
N GLY A 221 -9.63 8.89 -7.97
CA GLY A 221 -10.84 8.74 -8.79
C GLY A 221 -10.55 9.01 -10.27
N THR A 222 -9.82 10.09 -10.57
CA THR A 222 -9.40 10.43 -11.94
C THR A 222 -8.59 9.32 -12.58
N LEU A 223 -7.63 8.75 -11.84
CA LEU A 223 -6.80 7.66 -12.30
C LEU A 223 -7.61 6.40 -12.58
N GLN A 224 -8.58 6.09 -11.72
CA GLN A 224 -9.46 4.94 -11.92
C GLN A 224 -10.21 5.06 -13.25
N ARG A 225 -10.88 6.20 -13.50
CA ARG A 225 -11.56 6.45 -14.77
C ARG A 225 -10.62 6.31 -15.97
N VAL A 226 -9.42 6.89 -15.88
CA VAL A 226 -8.41 6.80 -16.95
C VAL A 226 -7.99 5.36 -17.24
N TYR A 227 -7.88 4.50 -16.22
CA TYR A 227 -7.64 3.07 -16.45
C TYR A 227 -8.82 2.37 -17.10
N ASP A 228 -10.03 2.64 -16.61
CA ASP A 228 -11.24 2.00 -17.10
C ASP A 228 -11.45 2.38 -18.59
N GLU A 229 -11.26 3.65 -18.96
CA GLU A 229 -11.27 4.14 -20.35
C GLU A 229 -10.16 3.52 -21.22
N ALA A 230 -8.95 3.34 -20.67
CA ALA A 230 -7.82 2.77 -21.41
C ALA A 230 -7.88 1.24 -21.58
N MET A 231 -8.63 0.55 -20.72
CA MET A 231 -8.78 -0.92 -20.71
C MET A 231 -10.08 -1.39 -21.38
N LEU A 232 -11.02 -0.49 -21.66
CA LEU A 232 -12.13 -0.78 -22.56
C LEU A 232 -11.58 -0.99 -23.99
N PRO A 233 -11.88 -2.12 -24.67
CA PRO A 233 -11.49 -2.27 -26.06
C PRO A 233 -12.11 -1.13 -26.86
N GLN A 234 -11.29 -0.42 -27.64
CA GLN A 234 -11.72 0.64 -28.55
C GLN A 234 -12.65 0.06 -29.62
N PHE A 235 -13.92 -0.15 -29.29
CA PHE A 235 -14.95 -0.46 -30.25
C PHE A 235 -15.55 0.84 -30.79
N THR A 236 -15.32 1.06 -32.08
CA THR A 236 -15.98 1.99 -33.01
C THR A 236 -15.67 3.48 -32.79
N THR A 237 -15.05 4.17 -33.75
CA THR A 237 -15.71 4.58 -35.00
C THR A 237 -14.66 4.82 -36.10
N THR A 238 -14.51 3.88 -37.04
CA THR A 238 -14.15 4.27 -38.41
C THR A 238 -15.39 4.90 -39.02
N LYS A 239 -15.38 6.23 -39.17
CA LYS A 239 -16.28 6.90 -40.11
C LYS A 239 -15.90 6.37 -41.49
N GLY A 240 -16.71 5.46 -42.03
CA GLY A 240 -16.70 5.12 -43.43
C GLY A 240 -17.11 6.36 -44.21
N GLU A 241 -16.15 6.94 -44.91
CA GLU A 241 -16.37 7.70 -46.13
C GLU A 241 -17.11 6.79 -47.11
N GLU A 242 -18.35 7.15 -47.46
CA GLU A 242 -18.91 6.78 -48.77
C GLU A 242 -19.83 7.92 -49.23
N GLU A 243 -19.15 8.97 -49.68
CA GLU A 243 -19.70 10.00 -50.55
C GLU A 243 -19.59 9.49 -52.00
N GLY A 244 -20.73 9.43 -52.71
CA GLY A 244 -20.77 9.57 -54.16
C GLY A 244 -20.48 8.33 -55.03
N ARG A 245 -21.51 7.53 -55.29
CA ARG A 245 -21.82 7.04 -56.65
C ARG A 245 -23.21 6.41 -56.72
N ARG A 246 -24.17 7.18 -57.22
CA ARG A 246 -25.12 6.80 -58.27
C ARG A 246 -25.94 8.01 -58.67
#